data_AF-A0AAE8HXL4-F1
#
_entry.id   AF-A0AAE8HXL4-F1
#
_cell.length_a   1.000
_cell.length_b   1.000
_cell.length_c   1.000
_cell.angle_alpha   90.00
_cell.angle_beta   90.00
_cell.angle_gamma   90.00
#
_symmetry.space_group_name_H-M   'P 1'
#
loop_
_entity.id
_entity.type
_entity.pdbx_description
1 polymer ?
#
loop_
_entity_poly.entity_id
_entity_poly.type
_entity_poly.pdbx_seq_one_letter_code
_entity_poly.pdbx_strand_id
1 'polypeptide(L)'
;MGRPDSQDLRERVVDAAGATSRRQAAKHFGAGAATAIRFMTALATTRTVAARPQGRARRCKLDPHEAFLRALIAERDDVTLKEMQARLKDEHDRTVGLRTPWSFLTRAA
;
A
#
# COMPACT_ATOMS: atom_id res chain seq x y z
N MET A 1 13.30 9.75 -5.83
CA MET A 1 13.21 9.47 -4.39
C MET A 1 13.74 8.05 -4.16
N GLY A 2 14.68 7.87 -3.22
CA GLY A 2 15.34 6.58 -2.98
C GLY A 2 14.44 5.57 -2.27
N ARG A 3 14.86 4.29 -2.30
CA ARG A 3 14.22 3.23 -1.50
C ARG A 3 14.24 3.63 -0.02
N PRO A 4 13.17 3.31 0.74
CA PRO A 4 13.17 3.61 2.17
C PRO A 4 14.20 2.75 2.88
N ASP A 5 14.73 3.25 4.00
CA ASP A 5 15.50 2.44 4.94
C ASP A 5 14.71 1.19 5.35
N SER A 6 15.41 0.07 5.56
CA SER A 6 14.79 -1.20 5.94
C SER A 6 14.03 -1.08 7.26
N GLN A 7 13.01 -1.92 7.43
CA GLN A 7 12.21 -1.97 8.65
C GLN A 7 13.08 -2.30 9.88
N ASP A 8 13.94 -3.30 9.75
CA ASP A 8 14.90 -3.69 10.79
C ASP A 8 15.80 -2.51 11.22
N LEU A 9 16.35 -1.74 10.26
CA LEU A 9 17.19 -0.59 10.59
C LEU A 9 16.43 0.47 11.39
N ARG A 10 15.16 0.72 11.03
CA ARG A 10 14.30 1.67 11.73
C ARG A 10 14.03 1.26 13.16
N GLU A 11 13.68 -0.01 13.37
CA GLU A 11 13.39 -0.59 14.68
C GLU A 11 14.63 -0.52 15.58
N ARG A 12 15.77 -1.01 15.11
CA ARG A 12 17.02 -1.03 15.90
C ARG A 12 17.51 0.37 16.28
N VAL A 13 17.40 1.35 15.38
CA VAL A 13 17.75 2.75 15.68
C VAL A 13 16.85 3.34 16.75
N VAL A 14 15.55 3.03 16.71
CA VAL A 14 14.56 3.52 17.65
C VAL A 14 14.71 2.88 19.02
N ASP A 15 14.94 1.56 19.07
CA ASP A 15 15.20 0.84 20.30
C ASP A 15 16.44 1.40 21.02
N ALA A 16 17.55 1.58 20.29
CA ALA A 16 18.75 2.18 20.87
C ALA A 16 18.52 3.63 21.33
N ALA A 17 17.73 4.41 20.59
CA ALA A 17 17.39 5.78 20.96
C ALA A 17 16.51 5.88 22.23
N GLY A 18 15.98 4.75 22.73
CA GLY A 18 15.36 4.67 24.06
C GLY A 18 16.38 4.66 25.21
N ALA A 19 17.59 4.16 24.98
CA ALA A 19 18.66 4.07 25.99
C ALA A 19 19.77 5.12 25.80
N THR A 20 19.90 5.71 24.60
CA THR A 20 20.95 6.68 24.28
C THR A 20 20.42 7.87 23.48
N SER A 21 21.28 8.87 23.25
CA SER A 21 20.93 10.01 22.41
C SER A 21 20.65 9.57 20.96
N ARG A 22 19.71 10.25 20.30
CA ARG A 22 19.36 10.00 18.89
C ARG A 22 20.57 10.06 17.94
N ARG A 23 21.52 10.97 18.23
CA ARG A 23 22.77 11.09 17.45
C ARG A 23 23.68 9.88 17.64
N GLN A 24 23.79 9.37 18.87
CA GLN A 24 24.61 8.21 19.18
C GLN A 24 24.00 6.93 18.60
N ALA A 25 22.68 6.74 18.72
CA ALA A 25 21.96 5.64 18.08
C ALA A 25 22.17 5.66 16.55
N ALA A 26 22.02 6.82 15.91
CA ALA A 26 22.26 6.96 14.47
C ALA A 26 23.69 6.55 14.08
N LYS A 27 24.69 7.03 14.81
CA LYS A 27 26.10 6.69 14.59
C LYS A 27 26.36 5.18 14.74
N HIS A 28 25.74 4.53 15.72
CA HIS A 28 25.91 3.09 15.97
C HIS A 28 25.43 2.23 14.79
N PHE A 29 24.36 2.65 14.12
CA PHE A 29 23.77 1.92 12.98
C PHE A 29 24.11 2.49 11.61
N GLY A 30 25.02 3.47 11.52
CA GLY A 30 25.37 4.13 10.26
C GLY A 30 24.24 4.95 9.62
N ALA A 31 23.22 5.33 10.40
CA ALA A 31 22.13 6.18 9.96
C ALA A 31 22.46 7.66 10.12
N GLY A 32 21.83 8.52 9.32
CA GLY A 32 21.92 9.97 9.50
C GLY A 32 21.21 10.43 10.78
N ALA A 33 21.77 11.43 11.49
CA ALA A 33 21.16 11.97 12.72
C ALA A 33 19.72 12.49 12.48
N ALA A 34 19.49 13.15 11.34
CA ALA A 34 18.16 13.60 10.93
C ALA A 34 17.20 12.42 10.69
N THR A 35 17.69 11.30 10.18
CA THR A 35 16.91 10.07 9.96
C THR A 35 16.45 9.46 11.28
N ALA A 36 17.35 9.34 12.26
CA ALA A 36 17.00 8.86 13.60
C ALA A 36 15.96 9.75 14.30
N ILE A 37 16.08 11.08 14.14
CA ILE A 37 15.05 12.02 14.62
C ILE A 37 13.71 11.74 13.95
N ARG A 38 13.69 11.57 12.61
CA ARG A 38 12.45 11.28 11.86
C ARG A 38 11.80 9.96 12.29
N PHE A 39 12.58 8.92 12.59
CA PHE A 39 12.04 7.65 13.09
C PHE A 39 11.40 7.81 14.47
N MET A 40 12.07 8.50 15.40
CA MET A 40 11.51 8.78 16.73
C MET A 40 10.25 9.65 16.67
N THR A 41 10.21 10.66 15.78
CA THR A 41 9.01 11.46 15.54
C THR A 41 7.88 10.60 14.97
N ALA A 42 8.18 9.72 14.00
CA ALA A 42 7.17 8.81 13.45
C ALA A 42 6.60 7.87 14.52
N LEU A 43 7.45 7.31 15.40
CA LEU A 43 6.99 6.49 16.52
C LEU A 43 6.10 7.29 17.46
N ALA A 44 6.49 8.52 17.84
CA ALA A 44 5.69 9.34 18.75
C ALA A 44 4.32 9.74 18.17
N THR A 45 4.25 10.04 16.86
CA THR A 45 3.03 10.51 16.21
C THR A 45 2.10 9.37 15.78
N THR A 46 2.67 8.30 15.20
CA THR A 46 1.89 7.22 14.56
C THR A 46 2.00 5.88 15.27
N ARG A 47 2.79 5.78 16.34
CA ARG A 47 3.10 4.54 17.07
C ARG A 47 3.67 3.43 16.18
N THR A 48 4.27 3.80 15.06
CA THR A 48 4.94 2.89 14.14
C THR A 48 6.16 3.57 13.53
N VAL A 49 7.18 2.77 13.24
CA VAL A 49 8.38 3.18 12.49
C VAL A 49 8.33 2.72 11.03
N ALA A 50 7.22 2.07 10.63
CA ALA A 50 7.03 1.55 9.29
C ALA A 50 7.16 2.64 8.23
N ALA A 51 7.77 2.26 7.10
CA ALA A 51 7.81 3.14 5.93
C ALA A 51 6.38 3.41 5.45
N ARG A 52 6.07 4.67 5.19
CA ARG A 52 4.83 5.01 4.49
C ARG A 52 4.86 4.39 3.09
N PRO A 53 3.70 3.93 2.56
CA PRO A 53 3.61 3.46 1.18
C PRO A 53 4.24 4.47 0.23
N GLN A 54 5.22 4.02 -0.56
CA GLN A 54 5.87 4.85 -1.56
C GLN A 54 5.17 4.71 -2.91
N GLY A 55 5.14 5.81 -3.67
CA GLY A 55 4.53 5.85 -4.99
C GLY A 55 3.02 6.12 -4.97
N ARG A 56 2.41 6.09 -6.16
CA ARG A 56 0.97 6.32 -6.32
C ARG A 56 0.21 5.09 -5.82
N ALA A 57 -0.81 5.32 -4.99
CA ALA A 57 -1.74 4.26 -4.61
C ALA A 57 -2.25 3.53 -5.87
N ARG A 58 -2.20 2.20 -5.87
CA ARG A 58 -2.73 1.35 -6.94
C ARG A 58 -4.26 1.40 -6.91
N ARG A 59 -4.85 2.47 -7.42
CA ARG A 59 -6.30 2.64 -7.57
C ARG A 59 -6.74 2.15 -8.95
N CYS A 60 -7.77 1.30 -8.99
CA CYS A 60 -8.46 0.95 -10.23
C CYS A 60 -9.72 1.82 -10.38
N LYS A 61 -10.11 2.13 -11.63
CA LYS A 61 -11.38 2.85 -11.89
C LYS A 61 -12.60 2.08 -11.38
N LEU A 62 -12.47 0.77 -11.19
CA LEU A 62 -13.51 -0.12 -10.71
C LEU A 62 -13.52 -0.28 -9.18
N ASP A 63 -12.62 0.38 -8.43
CA ASP A 63 -12.62 0.32 -6.96
C ASP A 63 -14.00 0.64 -6.34
N PRO A 64 -14.78 1.63 -6.84
CA PRO A 64 -16.14 1.88 -6.33
C PRO A 64 -17.15 0.76 -6.61
N HIS A 65 -16.85 -0.12 -7.57
CA HIS A 65 -17.71 -1.24 -8.00
C HIS A 65 -17.17 -2.59 -7.48
N GLU A 66 -16.26 -2.59 -6.50
CA GLU A 66 -15.61 -3.81 -6.00
C GLU A 66 -16.61 -4.84 -5.46
N ALA A 67 -17.58 -4.41 -4.65
CA ALA A 67 -18.58 -5.30 -4.09
C ALA A 67 -19.44 -5.98 -5.18
N PHE A 68 -19.84 -5.21 -6.20
CA PHE A 68 -20.58 -5.73 -7.35
C PHE A 68 -19.76 -6.77 -8.13
N LEU A 69 -18.50 -6.46 -8.45
CA LEU A 69 -17.64 -7.38 -9.19
C LEU A 69 -17.35 -8.66 -8.40
N ARG A 70 -17.19 -8.57 -7.08
CA ARG A 70 -17.04 -9.75 -6.21
C ARG A 70 -18.31 -10.60 -6.17
N ALA A 71 -19.48 -9.97 -6.08
CA ALA A 71 -20.77 -10.68 -6.11
C ALA A 71 -20.97 -11.42 -7.44
N LEU A 72 -20.62 -10.78 -8.55
CA LEU A 72 -20.72 -11.33 -9.89
C LEU A 72 -19.81 -12.56 -10.09
N ILE A 73 -18.60 -12.57 -9.51
CA ILE A 73 -17.70 -13.74 -9.50
C ILE A 73 -18.21 -14.82 -8.54
N ALA A 74 -18.78 -14.44 -7.40
CA ALA A 74 -19.33 -15.39 -6.43
C ALA A 74 -20.58 -16.10 -6.95
N GLU A 75 -21.37 -15.44 -7.79
CA GLU A 75 -22.52 -16.02 -8.49
C GLU A 75 -22.08 -17.02 -9.56
N ARG A 76 -21.02 -16.67 -10.33
CA ARG A 76 -20.47 -17.51 -11.39
C ARG A 76 -18.96 -17.32 -11.51
N ASP A 77 -18.22 -18.37 -11.21
CA ASP A 77 -16.75 -18.36 -11.19
C ASP A 77 -16.10 -18.31 -12.58
N ASP A 78 -16.83 -18.75 -13.62
CA ASP A 78 -16.40 -18.75 -15.02
C ASP A 78 -16.76 -17.47 -15.80
N VAL A 79 -17.20 -16.41 -15.10
CA VAL A 79 -17.63 -15.17 -15.76
C VAL A 79 -16.49 -14.53 -16.54
N THR A 80 -16.74 -14.26 -17.81
CA THR A 80 -15.71 -13.74 -18.71
C THR A 80 -15.53 -12.23 -18.52
N LEU A 81 -14.35 -11.71 -18.86
CA LEU A 81 -14.08 -10.27 -18.82
C LEU A 81 -15.05 -9.44 -19.70
N LYS A 82 -15.55 -10.04 -20.80
CA LYS A 82 -16.54 -9.41 -21.69
C LYS A 82 -17.91 -9.32 -21.02
N GLU A 83 -18.33 -10.37 -20.32
CA GLU A 83 -19.59 -10.35 -19.57
C GLU A 83 -19.52 -9.36 -18.39
N MET A 84 -18.39 -9.30 -17.69
CA MET A 84 -18.17 -8.27 -16.66
C MET A 84 -18.27 -6.86 -17.24
N GLN A 85 -17.71 -6.62 -18.45
CA GLN A 85 -17.82 -5.34 -19.15
C GLN A 85 -19.27 -5.01 -19.50
N ALA A 86 -20.03 -5.98 -20.01
CA ALA A 86 -21.44 -5.80 -20.34
C ALA A 86 -22.26 -5.46 -19.09
N ARG A 87 -22.12 -6.25 -18.01
CA ARG A 87 -22.81 -6.02 -16.74
C ARG A 87 -22.45 -4.68 -16.10
N LEU A 88 -21.19 -4.25 -16.17
CA LEU A 88 -20.77 -2.92 -15.73
C LEU A 88 -21.42 -1.78 -16.54
N LYS A 89 -21.63 -1.98 -17.83
CA LYS A 89 -22.32 -1.01 -18.68
C LYS A 89 -23.81 -0.97 -18.34
N ASP A 90 -24.44 -2.14 -18.23
CA ASP A 90 -25.89 -2.25 -18.08
C ASP A 90 -26.37 -1.85 -16.68
N GLU A 91 -25.65 -2.25 -15.63
CA GLU A 91 -26.07 -2.03 -14.23
C GLU A 91 -25.48 -0.74 -13.61
N HIS A 92 -24.39 -0.22 -14.20
CA HIS A 92 -23.64 0.90 -13.61
C HIS A 92 -23.25 2.02 -14.59
N ASP A 93 -23.69 1.94 -15.85
CA ASP A 93 -23.34 2.89 -16.92
C ASP A 93 -21.81 3.12 -17.05
N ARG A 94 -21.03 2.05 -16.82
CA ARG A 94 -19.56 2.06 -16.89
C ARG A 94 -19.06 1.35 -18.13
N THR A 95 -18.69 2.15 -19.13
CA THR A 95 -17.95 1.65 -20.29
C THR A 95 -16.45 1.58 -19.97
N VAL A 96 -15.92 0.37 -19.85
CA VAL A 96 -14.49 0.10 -19.59
C VAL A 96 -13.91 -0.84 -20.64
N GLY A 97 -12.63 -0.76 -20.96
CA GLY A 97 -11.97 -1.77 -21.79
C GLY A 97 -11.66 -3.06 -21.01
N LEU A 98 -11.51 -4.20 -21.70
CA LEU A 98 -11.27 -5.53 -21.10
C LEU A 98 -10.07 -5.60 -20.14
N ARG A 99 -9.06 -4.75 -20.35
CA ARG A 99 -7.91 -4.64 -19.43
C ARG A 99 -8.33 -4.19 -18.02
N THR A 100 -9.41 -3.43 -17.87
CA THR A 100 -9.82 -2.84 -16.59
C THR A 100 -10.39 -3.88 -15.63
N PRO A 101 -11.35 -4.73 -16.04
CA PRO A 101 -11.74 -5.89 -15.22
C PRO A 101 -10.55 -6.82 -14.91
N TRP A 102 -9.68 -7.10 -15.89
CA TRP A 102 -8.48 -7.92 -15.65
C TRP A 102 -7.52 -7.33 -14.61
N SER A 103 -7.25 -6.02 -14.70
CA SER A 103 -6.38 -5.30 -13.75
C SER A 103 -6.99 -5.25 -12.35
N PHE A 104 -8.32 -5.30 -12.25
CA PHE A 104 -9.03 -5.40 -10.99
C PHE A 104 -8.86 -6.80 -10.38
N LEU A 105 -9.07 -7.87 -11.16
CA LEU A 105 -8.93 -9.25 -10.70
C LEU A 105 -7.50 -9.57 -10.23
N THR A 106 -6.49 -9.16 -11.01
CA THR A 106 -5.07 -9.37 -10.68
C THR A 106 -4.54 -8.49 -9.54
N ARG A 107 -5.33 -7.51 -9.06
CA ARG A 107 -5.02 -6.72 -7.86
C ARG A 107 -5.51 -7.39 -6.57
N ALA A 108 -6.54 -8.22 -6.66
CA ALA A 108 -7.21 -8.82 -5.52
C ALA A 108 -6.59 -10.17 -5.08
N ALA A 109 -5.62 -10.69 -5.84
CA ALA A 109 -4.78 -11.84 -5.50
C ALA A 109 -3.46 -11.38 -4.85
#